data_AF-W1F259-F1
#
_entry.id   AF-W1F259-F1
#
_cell.length_a   1.000
_cell.length_b   1.000
_cell.length_c   1.000
_cell.angle_alpha   90.00
_cell.angle_beta   90.00
_cell.angle_gamma   90.00
#
_symmetry.space_group_name_H-M   'P 1'
#
loop_
_entity.id
_entity.type
_entity.pdbx_description
1 polymer ?
#
loop_
_entity_poly.entity_id
_entity_poly.type
_entity_poly.pdbx_seq_one_letter_code
_entity_poly.pdbx_strand_id
1 'polypeptide(L)'
;MHLLIGLLAALLHREKTGRGQRVTMSMQDAVLNLCRVKLRDQQRLDKLGYLEEYPQYPNGTFGDAVPRGGNAGGGGQPGWILKCKGWETDPNAYIYFTIQEQNWENTCKAIGKPEWITDPAYSTAHARQPHIFRYFC
;
A
#
# COMPACT_ATOMS: atom_id res chain seq x y z
N MET A 1 18.10 -0.19 11.87
CA MET A 1 18.61 -0.90 10.67
C MET A 1 19.51 -0.02 9.81
N HIS A 2 19.12 1.21 9.46
CA HIS A 2 19.90 2.07 8.55
C HIS A 2 21.35 2.35 8.95
N LEU A 3 21.66 2.61 10.23
CA LEU A 3 23.05 2.82 10.65
C LEU A 3 23.92 1.56 10.43
N LEU A 4 23.38 0.38 10.70
CA LEU A 4 24.08 -0.90 10.45
C LEU A 4 24.42 -1.05 8.96
N ILE A 5 23.47 -0.76 8.06
CA ILE A 5 23.72 -0.77 6.61
C ILE A 5 24.91 0.16 6.27
N GLY A 6 24.92 1.38 6.82
CA GLY A 6 26.01 2.34 6.61
C GLY A 6 27.36 1.88 7.17
N LEU A 7 27.38 1.21 8.34
CA LEU A 7 28.61 0.66 8.93
C LEU A 7 29.17 -0.52 8.13
N LEU A 8 28.31 -1.42 7.64
CA LEU A 8 28.72 -2.52 6.76
C LEU A 8 29.31 -1.99 5.44
N ALA A 9 28.68 -0.97 4.86
CA ALA A 9 29.22 -0.30 3.69
C ALA A 9 30.58 0.38 3.98
N ALA A 10 30.73 1.00 5.15
CA ALA A 10 31.99 1.60 5.58
C ALA A 10 33.10 0.55 5.79
N LEU A 11 32.77 -0.65 6.29
CA LEU A 11 33.74 -1.75 6.38
C LEU A 11 34.25 -2.17 4.99
N LEU A 12 33.35 -2.34 4.01
CA LEU A 12 33.74 -2.63 2.62
C LEU A 12 34.57 -1.50 2.00
N HIS A 13 34.28 -0.24 2.35
CA HIS A 13 35.07 0.90 1.88
C HIS A 13 36.47 0.93 2.51
N ARG A 14 36.59 0.51 3.78
CA ARG A 14 37.88 0.42 4.48
C ARG A 14 38.82 -0.59 3.83
N GLU A 15 38.33 -1.73 3.35
CA GLU A 15 39.17 -2.73 2.65
C GLU A 15 39.84 -2.16 1.38
N LYS A 16 39.22 -1.17 0.74
CA LYS A 16 39.74 -0.54 -0.49
C LYS A 16 40.66 0.64 -0.22
N THR A 17 40.44 1.34 0.90
CA THR A 17 41.10 2.63 1.17
C THR A 17 42.09 2.58 2.33
N GLY A 18 42.02 1.54 3.17
CA GLY A 18 42.77 1.46 4.43
C GLY A 18 42.32 2.48 5.49
N ARG A 19 41.21 3.21 5.29
CA ARG A 19 40.77 4.30 6.16
C ARG A 19 39.39 4.07 6.76
N GLY A 20 39.21 4.51 8.00
CA GLY A 20 37.88 4.63 8.63
C GLY A 20 37.14 5.88 8.16
N GLN A 21 35.86 6.00 8.55
CA GLN A 21 35.00 7.15 8.24
C GLN A 21 33.92 7.35 9.31
N ARG A 22 33.32 8.55 9.34
CA ARG A 22 32.13 8.84 10.16
C ARG A 22 30.88 8.42 9.39
N VAL A 23 29.95 7.72 10.06
CA VAL A 23 28.62 7.38 9.53
C VAL A 23 27.58 7.95 10.48
N THR A 24 26.69 8.81 9.97
CA THR A 24 25.61 9.42 10.75
C THR A 24 24.27 8.94 10.22
N MET A 25 23.31 8.72 11.11
CA MET A 25 21.94 8.36 10.75
C MET A 25 20.96 9.05 11.70
N SER A 26 20.06 9.88 11.17
CA SER A 26 19.00 10.50 11.96
C SER A 26 17.78 9.57 12.08
N MET A 27 17.03 9.69 13.17
CA MET A 27 15.78 8.95 13.33
C MET A 27 14.72 9.41 12.31
N GLN A 28 14.69 10.71 11.99
CA GLN A 28 13.76 11.29 11.03
C GLN A 28 13.96 10.72 9.62
N ASP A 29 15.20 10.60 9.15
CA ASP A 29 15.50 10.06 7.82
C ASP A 29 15.13 8.58 7.71
N ALA A 30 15.27 7.83 8.81
CA ALA A 30 14.88 6.42 8.84
C ALA A 30 13.38 6.26 8.61
N VAL A 31 12.56 7.08 9.29
CA VAL A 31 11.10 7.11 9.11
C VAL A 31 10.75 7.56 7.70
N LEU A 32 11.30 8.69 7.25
CA LEU A 32 11.02 9.26 5.93
C LEU A 32 11.36 8.27 4.80
N ASN A 33 12.45 7.52 4.93
CA ASN A 33 12.83 6.52 3.95
C ASN A 33 11.83 5.36 3.86
N LEU A 34 11.21 4.94 4.97
CA LEU A 34 10.13 3.95 4.94
C LEU A 34 8.81 4.55 4.41
N CYS A 35 8.61 5.85 4.60
CA CYS A 35 7.50 6.60 4.03
C CYS A 35 7.73 7.07 2.58
N ARG A 36 8.75 6.54 1.88
CA ARG A 36 9.08 6.93 0.49
C ARG A 36 7.87 6.89 -0.45
N VAL A 37 7.01 5.88 -0.32
CA VAL A 37 5.79 5.75 -1.15
C VAL A 37 4.77 6.86 -0.87
N LYS A 38 4.78 7.45 0.33
CA LYS A 38 3.92 8.61 0.66
C LYS A 38 4.48 9.91 0.11
N LEU A 39 5.81 10.03 -0.02
CA LEU A 39 6.40 11.14 -0.77
C LEU A 39 6.14 11.03 -2.29
N ARG A 40 6.09 9.81 -2.84
CA ARG A 40 5.59 9.56 -4.21
C ARG A 40 4.14 10.03 -4.34
N ASP A 41 3.29 9.66 -3.40
CA ASP A 41 1.87 10.00 -3.44
C ASP A 41 1.65 11.50 -3.29
N GLN A 42 2.47 12.20 -2.49
CA GLN A 42 2.39 13.67 -2.38
C GLN A 42 2.64 14.32 -3.74
N GLN A 43 3.69 13.92 -4.47
CA GLN A 43 3.96 14.47 -5.80
C GLN A 43 2.84 14.19 -6.81
N ARG A 44 2.21 13.01 -6.73
CA ARG A 44 1.06 12.66 -7.58
C ARG A 44 -0.17 13.51 -7.23
N LEU A 45 -0.41 13.71 -5.94
CA LEU A 45 -1.48 14.56 -5.43
C LEU A 45 -1.27 16.02 -5.87
N ASP A 46 -0.06 16.56 -5.73
CA ASP A 46 0.30 17.91 -6.17
C ASP A 46 0.08 18.08 -7.69
N LYS A 47 0.31 17.01 -8.47
CA LYS A 47 0.20 17.05 -9.94
C LYS A 47 -1.23 16.86 -10.46
N LEU A 48 -2.00 15.97 -9.84
CA LEU A 48 -3.30 15.50 -10.35
C LEU A 48 -4.49 16.03 -9.54
N GLY A 49 -4.29 16.43 -8.29
CA GLY A 49 -5.34 16.81 -7.35
C GLY A 49 -6.08 15.64 -6.71
N TYR A 50 -5.74 14.39 -7.05
CA TYR A 50 -6.35 13.18 -6.48
C TYR A 50 -5.39 11.98 -6.54
N LEU A 51 -5.73 10.92 -5.79
CA LEU A 51 -5.04 9.63 -5.80
C LEU A 51 -6.07 8.52 -6.05
N GLU A 52 -6.05 7.94 -7.25
CA GLU A 52 -7.08 7.01 -7.72
C GLU A 52 -7.23 5.75 -6.85
N GLU A 53 -6.13 5.24 -6.31
CA GLU A 53 -6.12 4.04 -5.47
C GLU A 53 -6.51 4.30 -4.01
N TYR A 54 -6.75 5.57 -3.63
CA TYR A 54 -7.07 5.94 -2.25
C TYR A 54 -8.58 5.85 -1.98
N PRO A 55 -8.99 5.56 -0.72
CA PRO A 55 -10.41 5.46 -0.35
C PRO A 55 -11.26 6.70 -0.64
N GLN A 56 -10.63 7.88 -0.67
CA GLN A 56 -11.31 9.14 -0.98
C GLN A 56 -11.74 9.20 -2.46
N TYR A 57 -11.14 8.42 -3.36
CA TYR A 57 -11.56 8.38 -4.75
C TYR A 57 -12.67 7.34 -4.96
N PRO A 58 -13.73 7.63 -5.74
CA PRO A 58 -14.07 8.91 -6.38
C PRO A 58 -15.04 9.78 -5.56
N ASN A 59 -15.56 9.27 -4.43
CA ASN A 59 -16.72 9.85 -3.75
C ASN A 59 -16.39 10.80 -2.58
N GLY A 60 -15.13 10.90 -2.22
CA GLY A 60 -14.60 11.78 -1.18
C GLY A 60 -13.88 12.99 -1.74
N THR A 61 -13.11 13.67 -0.90
CA THR A 61 -12.34 14.86 -1.27
C THR A 61 -10.87 14.70 -0.88
N PHE A 62 -10.01 15.35 -1.65
CA PHE A 62 -8.58 15.48 -1.37
C PHE A 62 -8.28 16.93 -0.99
N GLY A 63 -7.35 17.12 -0.05
CA GLY A 63 -6.74 18.41 0.24
C GLY A 63 -5.31 18.47 -0.30
N ASP A 64 -4.49 19.36 0.27
CA ASP A 64 -3.12 19.61 -0.22
C ASP A 64 -2.08 18.57 0.26
N ALA A 65 -2.46 17.65 1.15
CA ALA A 65 -1.55 16.65 1.72
C ALA A 65 -2.11 15.24 1.59
N VAL A 66 -1.22 14.24 1.44
CA VAL A 66 -1.61 12.83 1.36
C VAL A 66 -2.48 12.45 2.56
N PRO A 67 -3.74 12.02 2.35
CA PRO A 67 -4.64 11.73 3.44
C PRO A 67 -4.38 10.34 4.04
N ARG A 68 -4.98 10.08 5.21
CA ARG A 68 -5.02 8.72 5.78
C ARG A 68 -5.90 7.82 4.91
N GLY A 69 -5.45 6.60 4.65
CA GLY A 69 -6.13 5.63 3.77
C GLY A 69 -6.70 4.39 4.47
N GLY A 70 -6.80 4.40 5.81
CA GLY A 70 -7.23 3.23 6.57
C GLY A 70 -6.32 2.03 6.30
N ASN A 71 -6.91 0.89 5.90
CA ASN A 71 -6.20 -0.36 5.61
C ASN A 71 -5.93 -0.59 4.12
N ALA A 72 -5.99 0.45 3.28
CA ALA A 72 -5.70 0.35 1.85
C ALA A 72 -4.29 -0.19 1.57
N GLY A 73 -4.12 -0.90 0.46
CA GLY A 73 -2.86 -1.55 0.08
C GLY A 73 -1.65 -0.62 -0.12
N GLY A 74 -1.87 0.67 -0.37
CA GLY A 74 -0.80 1.68 -0.46
C GLY A 74 0.08 1.61 -1.72
N GLY A 75 -0.25 0.72 -2.66
CA GLY A 75 0.40 0.56 -3.96
C GLY A 75 -0.60 0.18 -5.04
N GLY A 76 -0.13 -0.45 -6.13
CA GLY A 76 -0.97 -0.79 -7.29
C GLY A 76 -1.94 -1.96 -7.10
N GLN A 77 -1.97 -2.58 -5.91
CA GLN A 77 -2.88 -3.69 -5.61
C GLN A 77 -3.80 -3.29 -4.44
N PRO A 78 -5.10 -3.09 -4.67
CA PRO A 78 -6.06 -2.81 -3.61
C PRO A 78 -6.11 -3.93 -2.57
N GLY A 79 -6.35 -3.57 -1.31
CA GLY A 79 -6.49 -4.53 -0.24
C GLY A 79 -7.09 -3.91 1.01
N TRP A 80 -7.58 -4.73 1.91
CA TRP A 80 -8.24 -4.30 3.15
C TRP A 80 -8.16 -5.36 4.25
N ILE A 81 -8.39 -4.93 5.50
CA ILE A 81 -8.57 -5.83 6.65
C ILE A 81 -10.03 -6.26 6.72
N LEU A 82 -10.29 -7.56 6.73
CA LEU A 82 -11.62 -8.15 6.75
C LEU A 82 -11.86 -8.96 8.02
N LYS A 83 -13.09 -8.86 8.53
CA LYS A 83 -13.55 -9.59 9.71
C LYS A 83 -13.63 -11.08 9.40
N CYS A 84 -13.22 -11.89 10.37
CA CYS A 84 -13.49 -13.32 10.39
C CYS A 84 -14.50 -13.65 11.50
N LYS A 85 -14.95 -14.90 11.55
CA LYS A 85 -15.82 -15.38 12.64
C LYS A 85 -15.13 -15.16 14.00
N GLY A 86 -15.81 -14.49 14.93
CA GLY A 86 -15.31 -14.22 16.28
C GLY A 86 -14.74 -12.81 16.48
N TRP A 87 -14.74 -11.95 15.46
CA TRP A 87 -14.21 -10.58 15.54
C TRP A 87 -14.87 -9.72 16.63
N GLU A 88 -16.08 -10.07 17.07
CA GLU A 88 -16.81 -9.36 18.13
C GLU A 88 -16.11 -9.48 19.50
N THR A 89 -15.38 -10.58 19.72
CA THR A 89 -14.73 -10.91 21.00
C THR A 89 -13.22 -11.13 20.88
N ASP A 90 -12.74 -11.46 19.68
CA ASP A 90 -11.31 -11.63 19.39
C ASP A 90 -10.83 -10.47 18.50
N PRO A 91 -9.98 -9.56 19.01
CA PRO A 91 -9.48 -8.43 18.23
C PRO A 91 -8.55 -8.85 17.08
N ASN A 92 -8.13 -10.11 17.00
CA ASN A 92 -7.26 -10.65 15.96
C ASN A 92 -7.97 -11.61 14.99
N ALA A 93 -9.29 -11.82 15.12
CA ALA A 93 -10.07 -12.61 14.17
C ALA A 93 -10.32 -11.83 12.87
N TYR A 94 -9.24 -11.59 12.13
CA TYR A 94 -9.18 -10.80 10.90
C TYR A 94 -8.16 -11.37 9.92
N ILE A 95 -8.35 -11.07 8.63
CA ILE A 95 -7.35 -11.28 7.59
C ILE A 95 -7.07 -9.99 6.83
N TYR A 96 -5.88 -9.89 6.23
CA TYR A 96 -5.62 -8.91 5.18
C TYR A 96 -5.86 -9.56 3.82
N PHE A 97 -6.76 -8.99 3.00
CA PHE A 97 -7.10 -9.53 1.69
C PHE A 97 -6.68 -8.56 0.59
N THR A 98 -5.96 -9.06 -0.40
CA THR A 98 -5.49 -8.29 -1.57
C THR A 98 -6.25 -8.72 -2.82
N ILE A 99 -6.81 -7.75 -3.55
CA ILE A 99 -7.40 -7.97 -4.87
C ILE A 99 -6.29 -7.75 -5.89
N GLN A 100 -5.61 -8.83 -6.26
CA GLN A 100 -4.57 -8.78 -7.28
C GLN A 100 -5.17 -8.71 -8.68
N GLU A 101 -4.74 -7.72 -9.48
CA GLU A 101 -5.25 -7.49 -10.84
C GLU A 101 -5.23 -8.76 -11.70
N GLN A 102 -4.11 -9.47 -11.72
CA GLN A 102 -3.89 -10.66 -12.56
C GLN A 102 -4.65 -11.89 -12.04
N ASN A 103 -5.16 -11.85 -10.81
CA ASN A 103 -5.81 -12.99 -10.16
C ASN A 103 -7.34 -12.81 -10.06
N TRP A 104 -7.91 -11.82 -10.76
CA TRP A 104 -9.33 -11.46 -10.63
C TRP A 104 -10.29 -12.64 -10.86
N GLU A 105 -10.03 -13.47 -11.87
CA GLU A 105 -10.87 -14.63 -12.17
C GLU A 105 -10.91 -15.62 -11.00
N ASN A 106 -9.76 -15.91 -10.40
CA ASN A 106 -9.67 -16.81 -9.24
C ASN A 106 -10.31 -16.18 -8.01
N THR A 107 -10.17 -14.87 -7.82
CA THR A 107 -10.89 -14.14 -6.76
C THR A 107 -12.40 -14.29 -6.93
N CYS A 108 -12.93 -14.09 -8.14
CA CYS A 108 -14.35 -14.27 -8.44
C CYS A 108 -14.84 -15.69 -8.12
N LYS A 109 -14.07 -16.71 -8.50
CA LYS A 109 -14.37 -18.11 -8.17
C LYS A 109 -14.37 -18.36 -6.67
N ALA A 110 -13.38 -17.82 -5.94
CA ALA A 110 -13.24 -18.01 -4.49
C ALA A 110 -14.41 -17.41 -3.69
N ILE A 111 -14.97 -16.28 -4.15
CA ILE A 111 -16.08 -15.60 -3.47
C ILE A 111 -17.46 -15.97 -4.05
N GLY A 112 -17.53 -16.94 -4.98
CA GLY A 112 -18.79 -17.39 -5.57
C GLY A 112 -19.46 -16.35 -6.48
N LYS A 113 -18.67 -15.52 -7.17
CA LYS A 113 -19.11 -14.45 -8.08
C LYS A 113 -18.58 -14.64 -9.51
N PRO A 114 -18.84 -15.79 -10.16
CA PRO A 114 -18.34 -16.04 -11.51
C PRO A 114 -18.85 -15.02 -12.55
N GLU A 115 -20.01 -14.41 -12.32
CA GLU A 115 -20.57 -13.37 -13.19
C GLU A 115 -19.68 -12.12 -13.29
N TRP A 116 -18.88 -11.83 -12.26
CA TRP A 116 -17.99 -10.67 -12.23
C TRP A 116 -16.71 -10.84 -13.07
N ILE A 117 -16.44 -12.05 -13.57
CA ILE A 117 -15.28 -12.30 -14.42
C ILE A 117 -15.39 -11.49 -15.71
N THR A 118 -16.59 -11.44 -16.30
CA THR A 118 -16.84 -10.81 -17.60
C THR A 118 -17.67 -9.52 -17.50
N ASP A 119 -18.27 -9.23 -16.35
CA ASP A 119 -19.03 -7.99 -16.15
C ASP A 119 -18.11 -6.76 -16.38
N PRO A 120 -18.45 -5.84 -17.29
CA PRO A 120 -17.61 -4.66 -17.60
C PRO A 120 -17.42 -3.73 -16.41
N ALA A 121 -18.30 -3.74 -15.41
CA ALA A 121 -18.11 -2.99 -14.18
C ALA A 121 -17.04 -3.63 -13.27
N TYR A 122 -16.72 -4.92 -13.44
CA TYR A 122 -15.86 -5.67 -12.50
C TYR A 122 -14.60 -6.27 -13.14
N SER A 123 -14.58 -6.47 -14.45
CA SER A 123 -13.55 -7.25 -15.12
C SER A 123 -12.16 -6.59 -15.12
N THR A 124 -12.07 -5.26 -14.97
CA THR A 124 -10.80 -4.50 -14.97
C THR A 124 -10.55 -3.77 -13.65
N ALA A 125 -9.28 -3.53 -13.30
CA ALA A 125 -8.93 -2.83 -12.06
C ALA A 125 -9.55 -1.42 -11.99
N HIS A 126 -9.48 -0.67 -13.10
CA HIS A 126 -10.09 0.66 -13.20
C HIS A 126 -11.60 0.59 -12.97
N ALA A 127 -12.31 -0.36 -13.58
CA ALA A 127 -13.76 -0.46 -13.42
C ALA A 127 -14.16 -0.79 -11.97
N ARG A 128 -13.35 -1.59 -11.25
CA ARG A 128 -13.60 -1.96 -9.85
C ARG A 128 -13.44 -0.82 -8.86
N GLN A 129 -12.55 0.13 -9.14
CA GLN A 129 -12.10 1.14 -8.17
C GLN A 129 -13.26 1.96 -7.54
N PRO A 130 -14.24 2.48 -8.32
CA PRO A 130 -15.36 3.26 -7.76
C PRO A 130 -16.26 2.51 -6.78
N HIS A 131 -16.26 1.18 -6.81
CA HIS A 131 -17.10 0.34 -5.96
C HIS A 131 -16.29 -0.72 -5.19
N ILE A 132 -15.01 -0.42 -4.91
CA ILE A 132 -14.10 -1.34 -4.22
C ILE A 132 -14.59 -1.76 -2.82
N PHE A 133 -15.29 -0.88 -2.10
CA PHE A 133 -15.80 -1.21 -0.77
C PHE A 133 -17.00 -2.15 -0.79
N ARG A 134 -17.66 -2.37 -1.94
CA ARG A 134 -18.71 -3.40 -2.05
C ARG A 134 -18.15 -4.82 -1.90
N TYR A 135 -16.83 -5.01 -2.07
CA TYR A 135 -16.15 -6.30 -1.90
C TYR A 135 -15.79 -6.64 -0.45
N PHE A 136 -15.68 -5.62 0.41
CA PHE A 136 -15.10 -5.74 1.75
C PHE A 136 -16.15 -5.73 2.87
N CYS A 137 -17.44 -5.81 2.52
CA CYS A 137 -18.57 -5.88 3.46
C CYS A 137 -18.95 -7.33 3.80
#